data_AF-A0A0K1NJR2-F1
#
_entry.id   AF-A0A0K1NJR2-F1
#
_cell.length_a   1.000
_cell.length_b   1.000
_cell.length_c   1.000
_cell.angle_alpha   90.00
_cell.angle_beta   90.00
_cell.angle_gamma   90.00
#
_symmetry.space_group_name_H-M   'P 1'
#
loop_
_entity.id
_entity.type
_entity.pdbx_description
1 polymer ?
#
loop_
_entity_poly.entity_id
_entity_poly.type
_entity_poly.pdbx_seq_one_letter_code
_entity_poly.pdbx_strand_id
1 'polypeptide(L)'
;MESDKQKETKQDTSTLPTKEELSEDITDINEVLETLEPEQRSKIVSAFMALETEHSFRGPLPAPEDFKAYGDVIPDAPERILSMMERQVEHRISTERNIVTSGLKESFRGQWMGYSIVVILIGLSTLLALCGHDLTAGGMVAAAIALAVVFVLKQNPHTKEQDEVEKE
;
A
#
# COMPACT_ATOMS: atom_id res chain seq x y z
N MET A 1 -29.34 40.11 53.01
CA MET A 1 -28.55 40.17 51.77
C MET A 1 -28.54 38.75 51.24
N GLU A 2 -29.56 38.36 50.47
CA GLU A 2 -29.60 38.45 48.99
C GLU A 2 -28.40 37.73 48.35
N SER A 3 -28.48 36.95 47.28
CA SER A 3 -29.51 36.28 46.45
C SER A 3 -28.69 35.70 45.26
N ASP A 4 -29.29 34.85 44.43
CA ASP A 4 -28.80 34.24 43.16
C ASP A 4 -27.88 33.01 43.28
N LYS A 5 -28.23 31.75 42.97
CA LYS A 5 -29.07 31.05 41.96
C LYS A 5 -28.28 30.56 40.73
N GLN A 6 -28.08 29.23 40.65
CA GLN A 6 -28.27 28.28 39.51
C GLN A 6 -27.45 26.99 39.78
N LYS A 7 -28.06 25.79 39.99
CA LYS A 7 -28.49 24.74 39.02
C LYS A 7 -27.30 24.16 38.22
N GLU A 8 -26.96 22.86 38.12
CA GLU A 8 -27.73 21.61 37.91
C GLU A 8 -26.92 20.36 38.39
N THR A 9 -27.54 19.41 39.11
CA THR A 9 -27.92 18.01 38.68
C THR A 9 -26.74 17.03 38.53
N LYS A 10 -26.39 16.28 39.59
CA LYS A 10 -26.72 14.85 39.85
C LYS A 10 -26.34 13.87 38.73
N GLN A 11 -25.31 13.06 38.99
CA GLN A 11 -25.20 11.71 38.39
C GLN A 11 -24.56 10.77 39.42
N ASP A 12 -25.41 10.01 40.09
CA ASP A 12 -25.05 8.87 40.93
C ASP A 12 -26.07 7.79 40.58
N THR A 13 -25.63 6.61 40.14
CA THR A 13 -26.26 5.29 40.31
C THR A 13 -25.45 4.24 39.54
N SER A 14 -24.58 3.57 40.31
CA SER A 14 -24.19 2.16 40.19
C SER A 14 -25.32 1.24 39.70
N THR A 15 -25.06 0.43 38.66
CA THR A 15 -25.14 -1.06 38.65
C THR A 15 -25.12 -1.54 37.19
N LEU A 16 -24.01 -2.14 36.76
CA LEU A 16 -23.96 -2.95 35.53
C LEU A 16 -24.82 -4.21 35.76
N PRO A 17 -25.82 -4.51 34.90
CA PRO A 17 -26.57 -5.75 35.01
C PRO A 17 -25.68 -6.95 34.67
N THR A 18 -25.74 -7.96 35.53
CA THR A 18 -25.15 -9.29 35.37
C THR A 18 -25.61 -9.95 34.05
N LYS A 19 -24.67 -10.61 33.36
CA LYS A 19 -24.78 -11.17 32.00
C LYS A 19 -25.73 -12.37 31.83
N GLU A 20 -26.61 -12.65 32.79
CA GLU A 20 -27.33 -13.94 32.88
C GLU A 20 -28.82 -13.89 32.51
N GLU A 21 -29.41 -12.73 32.19
CA GLU A 21 -30.85 -12.63 31.85
C GLU A 21 -31.16 -12.18 30.41
N LEU A 22 -30.23 -12.35 29.45
CA LEU A 22 -30.46 -11.94 28.05
C LEU A 22 -30.62 -13.13 27.06
N SER A 23 -30.78 -14.36 27.55
CA SER A 23 -30.69 -15.55 26.70
C SER A 23 -32.00 -16.10 26.15
N GLU A 24 -33.15 -15.48 26.37
CA GLU A 24 -34.40 -15.95 25.77
C GLU A 24 -35.02 -14.86 24.89
N ASP A 25 -34.99 -15.13 23.58
CA ASP A 25 -35.79 -14.47 22.53
C ASP A 25 -35.20 -13.25 21.82
N ILE A 26 -33.98 -13.35 21.28
CA ILE A 26 -33.59 -12.51 20.14
C ILE A 26 -32.94 -13.39 19.07
N THR A 27 -33.78 -14.18 18.39
CA THR A 27 -33.32 -15.04 17.28
C THR A 27 -33.21 -14.27 15.96
N ASP A 28 -33.84 -13.10 15.85
CA ASP A 28 -33.81 -12.28 14.64
C ASP A 28 -33.60 -10.78 14.95
N ILE A 29 -32.36 -10.34 14.75
CA ILE A 29 -31.95 -8.93 14.88
C ILE A 29 -32.75 -8.05 13.92
N ASN A 30 -33.19 -8.59 12.78
CA ASN A 30 -33.95 -7.83 11.78
C ASN A 30 -35.36 -7.47 12.30
N GLU A 31 -36.00 -8.35 13.06
CA GLU A 31 -37.35 -8.12 13.62
C GLU A 31 -37.34 -7.03 14.71
N VAL A 32 -36.29 -7.00 15.54
CA VAL A 32 -36.07 -5.95 16.54
C VAL A 32 -35.72 -4.61 15.89
N LEU A 33 -35.02 -4.63 14.75
CA LEU A 33 -34.75 -3.41 13.99
C LEU A 33 -36.00 -2.86 13.32
N GLU A 34 -36.94 -3.71 12.89
CA GLU A 34 -38.19 -3.31 12.23
C GLU A 34 -39.23 -2.67 13.16
N THR A 35 -39.16 -2.92 14.47
CA THR A 35 -40.06 -2.34 15.47
C THR A 35 -39.63 -0.95 15.97
N LEU A 36 -38.43 -0.49 15.60
CA LEU A 36 -37.86 0.79 16.07
C LEU A 36 -38.08 1.94 15.08
N GLU A 37 -38.21 3.18 15.58
CA GLU A 37 -38.27 4.39 14.74
C GLU A 37 -36.99 4.55 13.88
N PRO A 38 -37.09 5.09 12.65
CA PRO A 38 -35.96 5.18 11.71
C PRO A 38 -34.77 6.00 12.24
N GLU A 39 -35.01 6.97 13.13
CA GLU A 39 -33.95 7.75 13.78
C GLU A 39 -33.17 6.96 14.84
N GLN A 40 -33.81 5.98 15.50
CA GLN A 40 -33.14 5.14 16.50
C GLN A 40 -32.35 4.01 15.83
N ARG A 41 -32.84 3.49 14.69
CA ARG A 41 -32.10 2.51 13.88
C ARG A 41 -30.74 3.04 13.44
N SER A 42 -30.69 4.28 12.94
CA SER A 42 -29.42 4.87 12.46
C SER A 42 -28.40 5.02 13.59
N LYS A 43 -28.84 5.44 14.77
CA LYS A 43 -27.98 5.54 15.96
C LYS A 43 -27.45 4.18 16.42
N ILE A 44 -28.31 3.16 16.49
CA ILE A 44 -27.91 1.82 16.92
C ILE A 44 -26.94 1.18 15.93
N VAL A 45 -27.21 1.30 14.62
CA VAL A 45 -26.31 0.82 13.57
C VAL A 45 -24.97 1.57 13.62
N SER A 46 -24.98 2.89 13.82
CA SER A 46 -23.75 3.67 13.94
C SER A 46 -22.92 3.29 15.18
N ALA A 47 -23.58 2.99 16.30
CA ALA A 47 -22.91 2.56 17.53
C ALA A 47 -22.35 1.14 17.37
N PHE A 48 -23.07 0.23 16.71
CA PHE A 48 -22.61 -1.11 16.40
C PHE A 48 -21.40 -1.11 15.45
N MET A 49 -21.45 -0.30 14.39
CA MET A 49 -20.31 -0.09 13.48
C MET A 49 -19.09 0.51 14.19
N ALA A 50 -19.30 1.44 15.13
CA ALA A 50 -18.21 2.01 15.93
C ALA A 50 -17.55 0.96 16.84
N LEU A 51 -18.34 0.07 17.46
CA LEU A 51 -17.87 -1.04 18.29
C LEU A 51 -17.10 -2.10 17.48
N GLU A 52 -17.58 -2.50 16.30
CA GLU A 52 -16.84 -3.44 15.44
C GLU A 52 -15.50 -2.85 14.97
N THR A 53 -15.43 -1.54 14.79
CA THR A 53 -14.20 -0.87 14.36
C THR A 53 -13.11 -0.96 15.43
N GLU A 54 -13.46 -0.98 16.72
CA GLU A 54 -12.48 -1.10 17.82
C GLU A 54 -11.81 -2.48 17.88
N HIS A 55 -12.47 -3.54 17.42
CA HIS A 55 -11.94 -4.92 17.43
C HIS A 55 -11.32 -5.35 16.10
N SER A 56 -11.30 -4.51 15.07
CA SER A 56 -10.71 -4.84 13.78
C SER A 56 -9.19 -4.68 13.81
N PHE A 57 -8.47 -5.72 14.24
CA PHE A 57 -7.02 -5.75 14.08
C PHE A 57 -6.65 -6.06 12.63
N ARG A 58 -5.91 -5.15 11.99
CA ARG A 58 -5.36 -5.32 10.65
C ARG A 58 -3.86 -5.30 10.70
N GLY A 59 -3.26 -6.46 10.51
CA GLY A 59 -1.82 -6.63 10.44
C GLY A 59 -1.46 -8.03 9.99
N PRO A 60 -0.17 -8.28 9.69
CA PRO A 60 0.32 -9.63 9.42
C PRO A 60 0.26 -10.53 10.68
N LEU A 61 0.17 -9.90 11.86
CA LEU A 61 0.00 -10.53 13.16
C LEU A 61 -1.50 -10.68 13.49
N PRO A 62 -1.92 -11.71 14.25
CA PRO A 62 -3.23 -11.74 14.88
C PRO A 62 -3.34 -10.68 15.99
N ALA A 63 -4.55 -10.38 16.44
CA ALA A 63 -4.77 -9.44 17.55
C ALA A 63 -4.01 -9.91 18.81
N PRO A 64 -3.55 -9.01 19.69
CA PRO A 64 -2.79 -9.38 20.89
C PRO A 64 -3.53 -10.37 21.80
N GLU A 65 -4.85 -10.24 21.89
CA GLU A 65 -5.73 -11.11 22.67
C GLU A 65 -5.74 -12.54 22.10
N ASP A 66 -5.93 -12.67 20.79
CA ASP A 66 -5.87 -13.94 20.08
C ASP A 66 -4.46 -14.56 20.10
N PHE A 67 -3.43 -13.72 19.97
CA PHE A 67 -2.04 -14.15 19.99
C PHE A 67 -1.68 -14.84 21.32
N LYS A 68 -2.20 -14.32 22.44
CA LYS A 68 -2.07 -14.96 23.75
C LYS A 68 -2.89 -16.26 23.83
N ALA A 69 -4.13 -16.24 23.33
CA ALA A 69 -5.01 -17.41 23.33
C ALA A 69 -4.40 -18.61 22.57
N TYR A 70 -3.64 -18.36 21.48
CA TYR A 70 -2.90 -19.43 20.79
C TYR A 70 -1.87 -20.12 21.69
N GLY A 71 -1.17 -19.36 22.54
CA GLY A 71 -0.21 -19.89 23.50
C GLY A 71 -0.86 -20.75 24.59
N ASP A 72 -2.09 -20.42 24.98
CA ASP A 72 -2.85 -21.19 25.98
C ASP A 72 -3.29 -22.56 25.43
N VAL A 73 -3.53 -22.68 24.11
CA VAL A 73 -3.90 -23.95 23.45
C VAL A 73 -2.67 -24.74 23.02
N ILE A 74 -1.68 -24.06 22.43
CA ILE A 74 -0.43 -24.66 21.95
C ILE A 74 0.72 -23.76 22.44
N PRO A 75 1.51 -24.19 23.45
CA PRO A 75 2.53 -23.34 24.08
C PRO A 75 3.55 -22.72 23.12
N ASP A 76 3.87 -23.42 22.02
CA ASP A 76 4.84 -23.00 21.01
C ASP A 76 4.23 -22.24 19.81
N ALA A 77 2.89 -22.11 19.76
CA ALA A 77 2.24 -21.44 18.62
C ALA A 77 2.65 -19.97 18.45
N PRO A 78 2.74 -19.13 19.51
CA PRO A 78 3.14 -17.73 19.36
C PRO A 78 4.51 -17.58 18.69
N GLU A 79 5.50 -18.34 19.14
CA GLU A 79 6.87 -18.31 18.60
C GLU A 79 6.91 -18.79 17.14
N ARG A 80 6.18 -19.88 16.84
CA ARG A 80 6.11 -20.43 15.49
C ARG A 80 5.42 -19.48 14.51
N ILE A 81 4.41 -18.72 14.97
CA ILE A 81 3.76 -17.67 14.18
C ILE A 81 4.75 -16.53 13.93
N LEU A 82 5.46 -16.03 14.96
CA LEU A 82 6.51 -15.00 14.82
C LEU A 82 7.58 -15.41 13.81
N SER A 83 8.15 -16.61 13.97
CA SER A 83 9.15 -17.14 13.05
C SER A 83 8.63 -17.26 11.61
N MET A 84 7.36 -17.65 11.44
CA MET A 84 6.73 -17.71 10.11
C MET A 84 6.61 -16.32 9.48
N MET A 85 6.21 -15.31 10.26
CA MET A 85 6.09 -13.94 9.76
C MET A 85 7.44 -13.31 9.46
N GLU A 86 8.45 -13.52 10.31
CA GLU A 86 9.82 -13.06 10.03
C GLU A 86 10.32 -13.62 8.69
N ARG A 87 10.10 -14.92 8.43
CA ARG A 87 10.43 -15.54 7.15
C ARG A 87 9.66 -14.94 5.98
N GLN A 88 8.37 -14.62 6.14
CA GLN A 88 7.59 -13.96 5.10
C GLN A 88 8.09 -12.53 4.82
N VAL A 89 8.40 -11.77 5.87
CA VAL A 89 8.96 -10.42 5.75
C VAL A 89 10.31 -10.45 5.05
N GLU A 90 11.22 -11.35 5.47
CA GLU A 90 12.51 -11.53 4.81
C GLU A 90 12.34 -11.95 3.34
N HIS A 91 11.42 -12.88 3.05
CA HIS A 91 11.13 -13.26 1.67
C HIS A 91 10.63 -12.09 0.83
N ARG A 92 9.73 -11.26 1.38
CA ARG A 92 9.22 -10.04 0.73
C ARG A 92 10.34 -9.04 0.46
N ILE A 93 11.17 -8.75 1.46
CA ILE A 93 12.34 -7.85 1.34
C ILE A 93 13.30 -8.40 0.28
N SER A 94 13.58 -9.70 0.27
CA SER A 94 14.47 -10.32 -0.70
C SER A 94 13.92 -10.21 -2.13
N THR A 95 12.60 -10.37 -2.29
CA THR A 95 11.92 -10.27 -3.58
C THR A 95 11.90 -8.83 -4.08
N GLU A 96 11.55 -7.86 -3.23
CA GLU A 96 11.62 -6.43 -3.55
C GLU A 96 13.03 -6.02 -3.96
N ARG A 97 14.05 -6.43 -3.19
CA ARG A 97 15.46 -6.18 -3.53
C ARG A 97 15.83 -6.84 -4.86
N ASN A 98 15.38 -8.06 -5.13
CA ASN A 98 15.66 -8.74 -6.39
C ASN A 98 14.97 -8.07 -7.59
N ILE A 99 13.74 -7.59 -7.43
CA ILE A 99 13.01 -6.84 -8.47
C ILE A 99 13.75 -5.52 -8.77
N VAL A 100 14.10 -4.76 -7.75
CA VAL A 100 14.83 -3.48 -7.91
C VAL A 100 16.18 -3.72 -8.58
N THR A 101 16.96 -4.70 -8.10
CA THR A 101 18.28 -5.00 -8.68
C THR A 101 18.19 -5.59 -10.09
N SER A 102 17.14 -6.35 -10.41
CA SER A 102 16.92 -6.88 -11.76
C SER A 102 16.55 -5.76 -12.73
N GLY A 103 15.68 -4.83 -12.33
CA GLY A 103 15.35 -3.65 -13.13
C GLY A 103 16.57 -2.77 -13.42
N LEU A 104 17.45 -2.57 -12.43
CA LEU A 104 18.71 -1.85 -12.64
C LEU A 104 19.61 -2.59 -13.64
N LYS A 105 19.78 -3.91 -13.50
CA LYS A 105 20.62 -4.71 -14.41
C LYS A 105 20.08 -4.72 -15.84
N GLU A 106 18.77 -4.73 -16.03
CA GLU A 106 18.14 -4.64 -17.35
C GLU A 106 18.38 -3.27 -17.99
N SER A 107 18.22 -2.19 -17.22
CA SER A 107 18.54 -0.83 -17.65
C SER A 107 20.01 -0.70 -18.08
N PHE A 108 20.96 -1.21 -17.28
CA PHE A 108 22.38 -1.18 -17.62
C PHE A 108 22.72 -1.95 -18.90
N ARG A 109 22.10 -3.11 -19.13
CA ARG A 109 22.31 -3.90 -20.35
C ARG A 109 21.79 -3.19 -21.59
N GLY A 110 20.59 -2.60 -21.50
CA GLY A 110 20.06 -1.76 -22.56
C GLY A 110 20.98 -0.59 -22.85
N GLN A 111 21.45 0.11 -21.81
CA GLN A 111 22.35 1.26 -21.93
C GLN A 111 23.65 0.92 -22.65
N TRP A 112 24.24 -0.22 -22.30
CA TRP A 112 25.48 -0.66 -22.89
C TRP A 112 25.33 -1.10 -24.35
N MET A 113 24.21 -1.75 -24.70
CA MET A 113 23.88 -2.08 -26.09
C MET A 113 23.68 -0.81 -26.93
N GLY A 114 22.93 0.17 -26.41
CA GLY A 114 22.72 1.47 -27.08
C GLY A 114 24.03 2.24 -27.28
N TYR A 115 24.88 2.29 -26.25
CA TYR A 115 26.22 2.88 -26.32
C TYR A 115 27.07 2.23 -27.42
N SER A 116 27.11 0.89 -27.47
CA SER A 116 27.87 0.14 -28.49
C SER A 116 27.42 0.49 -29.91
N ILE A 117 26.10 0.55 -30.15
CA ILE A 117 25.55 0.91 -31.47
C ILE A 117 25.97 2.33 -31.88
N VAL A 118 25.90 3.30 -30.97
CA VAL A 118 26.30 4.69 -31.25
C VAL A 118 27.80 4.77 -31.59
N VAL A 119 28.66 4.08 -30.84
CA VAL A 119 30.11 4.03 -31.10
C VAL A 119 30.40 3.43 -32.48
N ILE A 120 29.71 2.33 -32.84
CA ILE A 120 29.85 1.70 -34.15
C ILE A 120 29.43 2.66 -35.28
N LEU A 121 28.29 3.36 -35.13
CA LEU A 121 27.82 4.31 -36.14
C LEU A 121 28.78 5.48 -36.35
N ILE A 122 29.37 6.01 -35.27
CA ILE A 122 30.38 7.08 -35.35
C ILE A 122 31.64 6.56 -36.05
N GLY A 123 32.07 5.33 -35.74
CA GLY A 123 33.21 4.68 -36.40
C GLY A 123 32.98 4.52 -37.92
N LEU A 124 31.81 3.99 -38.32
CA LEU A 124 31.46 3.85 -39.73
C LEU A 124 31.36 5.20 -40.44
N SER A 125 30.75 6.20 -39.80
CA SER A 125 30.66 7.56 -40.36
C SER A 125 32.04 8.18 -40.60
N THR A 126 32.95 8.03 -39.63
CA THR A 126 34.33 8.52 -39.75
C THR A 126 35.06 7.84 -40.90
N LEU A 127 34.89 6.52 -41.07
CA LEU A 127 35.48 5.78 -42.18
C LEU A 127 34.92 6.23 -43.55
N LEU A 128 33.62 6.52 -43.62
CA LEU A 128 32.97 7.04 -44.83
C LEU A 128 33.43 8.47 -45.19
N ALA A 129 33.65 9.31 -44.18
CA ALA A 129 34.21 10.64 -44.36
C ALA A 129 35.63 10.58 -44.94
N LEU A 130 36.47 9.66 -44.45
CA LEU A 130 37.82 9.43 -45.00
C LEU A 130 37.81 8.92 -46.45
N CYS A 131 36.75 8.20 -46.85
CA CYS A 131 36.53 7.79 -48.24
C CYS A 131 35.99 8.90 -49.16
N GLY A 132 35.79 10.13 -48.65
CA GLY A 132 35.40 11.30 -49.45
C GLY A 132 33.89 11.43 -49.70
N HIS A 133 33.05 10.73 -48.94
CA HIS A 133 31.60 10.77 -49.11
C HIS A 133 30.92 11.64 -48.04
N ASP A 134 31.30 12.92 -47.98
CA ASP A 134 30.95 13.89 -46.92
C ASP A 134 29.45 14.01 -46.65
N LEU A 135 28.62 13.99 -47.71
CA LEU A 135 27.16 14.11 -47.57
C LEU A 135 26.55 12.91 -46.83
N THR A 136 27.04 11.69 -47.12
CA THR A 136 26.56 10.48 -46.44
C THR A 136 27.13 10.34 -45.02
N ALA A 137 28.37 10.78 -44.80
CA ALA A 137 28.97 10.82 -43.47
C ALA A 137 28.16 11.73 -42.54
N GLY A 138 27.80 12.93 -43.00
CA GLY A 138 26.97 13.89 -42.25
C GLY A 138 25.58 13.33 -41.89
N GLY A 139 24.91 12.68 -42.84
CA GLY A 139 23.62 12.00 -42.57
C GLY A 139 23.74 10.90 -41.51
N MET A 140 24.84 10.14 -41.54
CA MET A 140 25.10 9.07 -40.57
C MET A 140 25.38 9.62 -39.15
N VAL A 141 26.11 10.73 -39.03
CA VAL A 141 26.32 11.41 -37.74
C VAL A 141 25.01 11.94 -37.18
N ALA A 142 24.17 12.57 -38.02
CA ALA A 142 22.87 13.08 -37.59
C ALA A 142 21.96 11.95 -37.06
N ALA A 143 21.94 10.80 -37.73
CA ALA A 143 21.20 9.62 -37.29
C ALA A 143 21.75 9.06 -35.96
N ALA A 144 23.08 9.01 -35.79
CA ALA A 144 23.70 8.58 -34.54
C ALA A 144 23.36 9.50 -33.36
N ILE A 145 23.37 10.82 -33.57
CA ILE A 145 22.96 11.81 -32.56
C ILE A 145 21.48 11.64 -32.21
N ALA A 146 20.61 11.49 -33.21
CA ALA A 146 19.18 11.27 -32.97
C ALA A 146 18.92 10.01 -32.13
N LEU A 147 19.60 8.90 -32.44
CA LEU A 147 19.52 7.66 -31.66
C LEU A 147 20.07 7.85 -30.24
N ALA A 148 21.21 8.54 -30.07
CA ALA A 148 21.77 8.84 -28.76
C ALA A 148 20.80 9.69 -27.92
N VAL A 149 20.15 10.70 -28.52
CA VAL A 149 19.16 11.55 -27.84
C VAL A 149 17.94 10.73 -27.43
N VAL A 150 17.37 9.90 -28.32
CA VAL A 150 16.25 9.02 -27.97
C VAL A 150 16.65 8.08 -26.85
N PHE A 151 17.86 7.55 -26.88
CA PHE A 151 18.33 6.60 -25.89
C PHE A 151 18.59 7.24 -24.51
N VAL A 152 19.13 8.47 -24.49
CA VAL A 152 19.32 9.27 -23.26
C VAL A 152 17.99 9.77 -22.70
N LEU A 153 17.07 10.22 -23.56
CA LEU A 153 15.77 10.75 -23.13
C LEU A 153 14.76 9.65 -22.75
N LYS A 154 14.86 8.46 -23.34
CA LYS A 154 14.01 7.30 -22.99
C LYS A 154 14.36 6.73 -21.60
N GLN A 155 15.28 7.34 -20.85
CA GLN A 155 15.66 6.84 -19.53
C GLN A 155 14.56 6.95 -18.46
N ASN A 156 13.43 7.65 -18.64
CA ASN A 156 12.32 7.64 -17.67
C ASN A 156 10.91 7.80 -18.30
N PRO A 157 10.24 6.71 -18.74
CA PRO A 157 8.80 6.74 -18.98
C PRO A 157 7.94 6.63 -17.70
N HIS A 158 8.54 6.33 -16.53
CA HIS A 158 7.79 6.11 -15.28
C HIS A 158 7.43 7.37 -14.46
N THR A 159 7.68 8.58 -14.97
CA THR A 159 7.39 9.81 -14.22
C THR A 159 6.16 10.56 -14.73
N LYS A 160 5.52 10.12 -15.84
CA LYS A 160 4.42 10.88 -16.44
C LYS A 160 3.01 10.37 -16.11
N GLU A 161 2.86 9.23 -15.45
CA GLU A 161 1.54 8.69 -15.10
C GLU A 161 1.05 9.09 -13.69
N GLN A 162 1.88 9.73 -12.87
CA GLN A 162 1.49 10.13 -11.50
C GLN A 162 1.02 11.59 -11.38
N ASP A 163 1.30 12.46 -12.35
CA ASP A 163 0.87 13.87 -12.33
C ASP A 163 -0.52 14.11 -12.93
N GLU A 164 -1.11 13.12 -13.60
CA GLU A 164 -2.43 13.26 -14.26
C GLU A 164 -3.61 12.84 -13.36
N VAL A 165 -3.37 12.03 -12.31
CA VAL A 165 -4.42 11.53 -11.41
C VAL A 165 -4.70 12.47 -10.22
N GLU A 166 -3.84 13.46 -9.95
CA GLU A 166 -4.06 14.45 -8.88
C GLU A 166 -4.87 15.69 -9.33
N LYS A 167 -5.32 15.73 -10.60
CA LYS A 167 -6.03 16.89 -11.17
C LYS A 167 -7.48 16.65 -11.60
N GLU A 168 -8.05 15.48 -11.36
CA GLU A 168 -9.51 15.26 -11.50
C GLU A 168 -10.23 15.19 -10.15
#